data_AF-A0A9E2Y1Q5-F1
#
_entry.id   AF-A0A9E2Y1Q5-F1
#
_cell.length_a   1.000
_cell.length_b   1.000
_cell.length_c   1.000
_cell.angle_alpha   90.00
_cell.angle_beta   90.00
_cell.angle_gamma   90.00
#
_symmetry.space_group_name_H-M   'P 1'
#
loop_
_entity.id
_entity.type
_entity.pdbx_description
1 polymer ?
#
loop_
_entity_poly.entity_id
_entity_poly.type
_entity_poly.pdbx_seq_one_letter_code
_entity_poly.pdbx_strand_id
1 'polypeptide(L)' 'MSTLHINGRTVTIDVDEDTPLLWVIRDLVGLTGTKFGCG' A
#
# COMPACT_ATOMS: atom_id res chain seq x y z
N MET A 1 4.98 -5.81 -10.94
CA MET A 1 5.13 -4.34 -10.90
C MET A 1 3.80 -3.62 -11.11
N SER A 2 3.31 -2.96 -10.07
CA SER A 2 2.07 -2.19 -10.07
C SER A 2 2.36 -0.75 -9.66
N THR A 3 1.61 0.21 -10.21
CA THR A 3 1.81 1.64 -9.94
C THR A 3 0.62 2.21 -9.17
N LEU A 4 0.88 2.82 -8.02
CA LEU A 4 -0.11 3.43 -7.15
C LEU A 4 0.09 4.94 -7.07
N HIS A 5 -1.01 5.70 -7.11
CA HIS A 5 -1.02 7.14 -6.83
C HIS A 5 -1.53 7.37 -5.41
N ILE A 6 -0.63 7.69 -4.48
CA ILE A 6 -0.92 7.82 -3.04
C ILE A 6 -0.52 9.21 -2.57
N ASN A 7 -1.46 9.97 -1.99
CA ASN A 7 -1.21 11.32 -1.43
C ASN A 7 -0.49 12.27 -2.41
N GLY A 8 -0.83 12.21 -3.69
CA GLY A 8 -0.21 13.03 -4.74
C GLY A 8 1.17 12.55 -5.21
N ARG A 9 1.64 11.38 -4.76
CA ARG A 9 2.90 10.76 -5.18
C ARG A 9 2.64 9.47 -5.94
N THR A 10 3.35 9.26 -7.03
CA THR A 10 3.36 7.99 -7.75
C THR A 10 4.39 7.05 -7.12
N VAL A 11 3.95 5.87 -6.70
CA VAL A 11 4.79 4.83 -6.11
C VAL A 11 4.67 3.58 -6.97
N THR A 12 5.80 3.07 -7.43
CA THR A 12 5.85 1.78 -8.13
C THR A 12 6.23 0.72 -7.12
N ILE A 13 5.42 -0.33 -7.02
CA ILE A 13 5.63 -1.46 -6.13
C ILE A 13 5.81 -2.73 -6.95
N ASP A 14 6.58 -3.67 -6.42
CA ASP A 14 6.71 -4.99 -7.01
C ASP A 14 6.23 -6.05 -6.01
N VAL A 15 4.95 -6.39 -6.14
CA VAL A 15 4.25 -7.36 -5.29
C VAL A 15 3.31 -8.18 -6.15
N ASP A 16 2.93 -9.35 -5.62
CA ASP A 16 1.91 -10.20 -6.21
C ASP A 16 0.53 -9.51 -6.17
N GLU A 17 -0.34 -9.79 -7.14
CA GLU A 17 -1.70 -9.24 -7.20
C GLU A 17 -2.57 -9.72 -6.03
N ASP A 18 -2.24 -10.88 -5.45
CA ASP A 18 -2.91 -11.42 -4.26
C ASP A 18 -2.47 -10.70 -2.96
N THR A 19 -1.48 -9.82 -3.02
CA THR A 19 -0.98 -9.09 -1.84
C THR A 19 -2.02 -8.07 -1.37
N PRO A 20 -2.45 -8.11 -0.09
CA PRO A 20 -3.43 -7.16 0.42
C PRO A 20 -2.94 -5.71 0.33
N LEU A 21 -3.78 -4.82 -0.23
CA LEU A 21 -3.45 -3.40 -0.39
C LEU A 21 -3.07 -2.72 0.94
N LEU A 22 -3.69 -3.14 2.05
CA LEU A 22 -3.34 -2.63 3.37
C LEU A 22 -1.88 -2.93 3.74
N TRP A 23 -1.41 -4.13 3.42
CA TRP A 23 -0.02 -4.54 3.67
C TRP A 23 0.94 -3.72 2.81
N VAL A 24 0.62 -3.54 1.53
CA VAL A 24 1.39 -2.66 0.63
C VAL A 24 1.49 -1.23 1.20
N ILE A 25 0.38 -0.63 1.62
CA ILE A 25 0.36 0.75 2.11
C ILE A 25 1.13 0.89 3.44
N ARG A 26 1.03 -0.09 4.34
CA ARG A 26 1.67 -0.03 5.66
C ARG A 26 3.15 -0.38 5.60
N ASP A 27 3.48 -1.52 4.99
CA ASP A 27 4.80 -2.13 5.04
C ASP A 27 5.72 -1.66 3.91
N LEU A 28 5.18 -1.47 2.70
CA LEU A 28 5.99 -1.03 1.55
C LEU A 28 6.01 0.49 1.39
N VAL A 29 4.87 1.16 1.57
CA VAL A 29 4.78 2.63 1.46
C VAL A 29 5.06 3.32 2.80
N GLY A 30 5.05 2.57 3.92
CA GLY A 30 5.42 3.09 5.24
C GLY A 30 4.33 3.93 5.91
N LEU A 31 3.09 3.90 5.42
CA LEU A 31 1.97 4.67 5.98
C LEU A 31 1.31 3.92 7.14
N THR A 32 2.04 3.79 8.25
CA THR A 32 1.65 2.99 9.42
C THR A 32 0.52 3.58 10.26
N GLY A 33 0.21 4.88 10.09
CA GLY A 33 -0.86 5.59 10.77
C GLY A 33 -2.26 5.34 10.20
N THR A 34 -2.40 4.58 9.11
CA THR A 34 -3.72 4.20 8.59
C THR A 34 -4.45 3.35 9.62
N LYS A 35 -5.50 3.91 10.23
CA LYS A 35 -6.37 3.18 11.15
C LYS A 35 -7.16 2.15 10.34
N PHE A 36 -6.93 0.87 10.64
CA PHE A 36 -7.72 -0.23 10.13
C PHE A 36 -8.53 -0.81 11.31
N GLY A 37 -9.85 -0.85 11.16
CA GLY A 37 -10.78 -1.32 12.19
C GLY A 37 -10.88 -2.84 12.22
N CYS A 38 -12.00 -3.37 12.71
CA CYS A 38 -12.29 -4.80 12.74
C CYS A 38 -12.51 -5.37 11.32
N GLY A 39 -11.41 -5.68 10.62
CA GLY A 39 -11.36 -6.59 9.46
C GLY A 39 -12.22 -6.19 8.29
#